data_AF-A0A4Z0BFB5-F1
#
_entry.id   AF-A0A4Z0BFB5-F1
#
_cell.length_a   1.000
_cell.length_b   1.000
_cell.length_c   1.000
_cell.angle_alpha   90.00
_cell.angle_beta   90.00
_cell.angle_gamma   90.00
#
_symmetry.space_group_name_H-M   'P 1'
#
loop_
_entity.id
_entity.type
_entity.pdbx_description
1 polymer ?
#
loop_
_entity_poly.entity_id
_entity_poly.type
_entity_poly.pdbx_seq_one_letter_code
_entity_poly.pdbx_strand_id
1 'polypeptide(L)'
;MIRLLSIAMLLVVLAAPLTARAEFTRHALTLAMVQKHQAATRELEKTVAKKDEDEDDEKDGMTVDELARELDATPGVKPVLARHGLTSRSYALTTLALFEAGFHLMMEPSMSGKAGQALASYPPEMRANIELLRKNPQLLGR
;
A
#
# COMPACT_ATOMS: atom_id res chain seq x y z
N MET A 1 -24.92 7.26 13.86
CA MET A 1 -24.85 6.94 12.42
C MET A 1 -23.48 6.38 12.15
N ILE A 2 -23.39 5.09 11.79
CA ILE A 2 -22.11 4.38 11.57
C ILE A 2 -21.75 4.58 10.10
N ARG A 3 -20.73 5.40 9.82
CA ARG A 3 -20.28 5.69 8.45
C ARG A 3 -19.09 4.81 8.07
N LEU A 4 -19.12 4.35 6.82
CA LEU A 4 -18.29 3.30 6.22
C LEU A 4 -16.95 3.88 5.74
N LEU A 5 -15.85 3.10 5.79
CA LEU A 5 -14.57 3.46 5.13
C LEU A 5 -14.80 2.75 3.82
N SER A 6 -15.07 3.50 2.79
CA SER A 6 -14.66 3.06 1.48
C SER A 6 -13.19 3.42 1.40
N ILE A 7 -12.32 2.41 1.35
CA ILE A 7 -10.93 2.60 0.94
C ILE A 7 -11.02 3.05 -0.52
N ALA A 8 -11.14 4.36 -0.72
CA ALA A 8 -11.14 4.98 -2.03
C ALA A 8 -9.73 4.84 -2.56
N MET A 9 -9.61 3.90 -3.47
CA MET A 9 -8.46 3.51 -4.26
C MET A 9 -7.73 4.75 -4.81
N LEU A 10 -6.66 5.15 -4.13
CA LEU A 10 -5.78 6.23 -4.55
C LEU A 10 -4.96 5.77 -5.77
N LEU A 11 -5.55 5.91 -6.95
CA LEU A 11 -4.81 6.10 -8.18
C LEU A 11 -3.82 7.27 -7.96
N VAL A 12 -2.69 7.25 -8.69
CA VAL A 12 -1.60 8.26 -8.70
C VAL A 12 -0.31 7.82 -7.96
N VAL A 13 0.21 6.64 -8.30
CA VAL A 13 1.65 6.31 -8.12
C VAL A 13 2.53 6.89 -9.26
N LEU A 14 1.93 7.52 -10.27
CA LEU A 14 2.64 7.98 -11.47
C LEU A 14 3.37 9.33 -11.33
N ALA A 15 3.07 10.15 -10.32
CA ALA A 15 3.63 11.50 -10.17
C ALA A 15 4.67 11.67 -9.04
N ALA A 16 4.90 10.65 -8.21
CA ALA A 16 5.90 10.74 -7.14
C ALA A 16 7.32 10.94 -7.73
N PRO A 17 8.18 11.77 -7.11
CA PRO A 17 9.55 11.93 -7.55
C PRO A 17 10.24 10.56 -7.61
N LEU A 18 11.05 10.34 -8.66
CA LEU A 18 11.69 9.04 -8.95
C LEU A 18 12.38 8.42 -7.72
N THR A 19 12.95 9.25 -6.84
CA THR A 19 13.58 8.83 -5.59
C THR A 19 12.59 8.34 -4.54
N ALA A 20 11.44 9.00 -4.37
CA ALA A 20 10.40 8.57 -3.45
C ALA A 20 9.68 7.31 -3.94
N ARG A 21 9.45 7.20 -5.25
CA ARG A 21 8.93 5.97 -5.86
C ARG A 21 9.90 4.80 -5.73
N ALA A 22 11.20 5.05 -5.95
CA ALA A 22 12.23 4.03 -5.85
C ALA A 22 12.28 3.36 -4.47
N GLU A 23 11.83 4.03 -3.41
CA GLU A 23 11.88 3.47 -2.06
C GLU A 23 10.94 2.27 -1.88
N PHE A 24 9.65 2.42 -2.20
CA PHE A 24 8.69 1.32 -2.06
C PHE A 24 8.79 0.32 -3.23
N THR A 25 9.21 0.74 -4.42
CA THR A 25 9.44 -0.19 -5.54
C THR A 25 10.60 -1.16 -5.25
N ARG A 26 11.59 -0.73 -4.44
CA ARG A 26 12.71 -1.58 -3.99
C ARG A 26 12.44 -2.25 -2.64
N HIS A 27 11.24 -2.10 -2.08
CA HIS A 27 10.89 -2.72 -0.82
C HIS A 27 10.42 -4.16 -1.05
N ALA A 28 11.29 -5.14 -0.75
CA ALA A 28 10.96 -6.55 -0.86
C ALA A 28 9.97 -6.98 0.24
N LEU A 29 8.77 -7.37 -0.16
CA LEU A 29 7.74 -7.88 0.71
C LEU A 29 8.05 -9.32 1.13
N THR A 30 7.71 -9.64 2.38
CA THR A 30 7.67 -11.02 2.87
C THR A 30 6.25 -11.36 3.30
N LEU A 31 5.91 -12.66 3.29
CA LEU A 31 4.60 -13.12 3.76
C LEU A 31 4.30 -12.63 5.19
N ALA A 32 5.28 -12.69 6.09
CA ALA A 32 5.13 -12.25 7.47
C ALA A 32 4.87 -10.73 7.58
N MET A 33 5.50 -9.91 6.74
CA MET A 33 5.24 -8.46 6.70
C MET A 33 3.82 -8.16 6.25
N VAL A 34 3.36 -8.83 5.18
CA VAL A 34 1.99 -8.63 4.67
C VAL A 34 0.96 -9.10 5.71
N GLN A 35 1.20 -10.21 6.40
CA GLN A 35 0.30 -10.70 7.46
C GLN A 35 0.22 -9.73 8.64
N LYS A 36 1.35 -9.18 9.10
CA LYS A 36 1.36 -8.15 10.17
C LYS A 36 0.66 -6.88 9.72
N HIS A 37 0.92 -6.43 8.49
CA HIS A 37 0.26 -5.27 7.89
C HIS A 37 -1.25 -5.46 7.87
N GLN A 38 -1.76 -6.56 7.33
CA GLN A 38 -3.20 -6.86 7.32
C GLN A 38 -3.82 -6.97 8.72
N ALA A 39 -3.10 -7.54 9.70
CA ALA A 39 -3.57 -7.61 11.08
C ALA A 39 -3.69 -6.21 11.69
N ALA A 40 -2.70 -5.35 11.45
CA ALA A 40 -2.73 -3.95 11.87
C ALA A 40 -3.86 -3.18 11.17
N THR A 41 -4.04 -3.33 9.85
CA THR A 41 -5.12 -2.70 9.09
C THR A 41 -6.49 -3.06 9.68
N ARG A 42 -6.74 -4.35 9.96
CA ARG A 42 -8.00 -4.80 10.57
C ARG A 42 -8.24 -4.26 11.97
N GLU A 43 -7.19 -4.04 12.76
CA GLU A 43 -7.33 -3.41 14.08
C GLU A 43 -7.61 -1.91 13.92
N LEU A 44 -6.85 -1.23 13.05
CA LEU A 44 -7.05 0.19 12.74
C LEU A 44 -8.48 0.47 12.27
N GLU A 45 -9.04 -0.35 11.38
CA GLU A 45 -10.42 -0.24 10.90
C GLU A 45 -11.47 -0.36 12.01
N LYS A 46 -11.15 -1.06 13.10
CA LYS A 46 -12.04 -1.24 14.27
C LYS A 46 -11.89 -0.13 15.29
N THR A 47 -10.68 0.40 15.46
CA THR A 47 -10.34 1.27 16.59
C THR A 47 -10.20 2.73 16.23
N VAL A 48 -9.88 3.05 14.98
CA VAL A 48 -9.68 4.42 14.52
C VAL A 48 -10.96 4.88 13.83
N ALA A 49 -11.58 5.92 14.41
CA ALA A 49 -12.77 6.54 13.84
C ALA A 49 -12.45 7.07 12.44
N LYS A 50 -13.33 6.75 11.50
CA LYS A 50 -13.24 7.19 10.11
C LYS A 50 -13.41 8.70 10.09
N LYS A 51 -12.37 9.45 9.69
CA LYS A 51 -12.54 10.87 9.38
C LYS A 51 -13.36 10.96 8.10
N ASP A 52 -14.35 11.84 8.10
CA ASP A 52 -14.97 12.30 6.87
C ASP A 52 -13.87 13.08 6.11
N GLU A 53 -13.49 12.61 4.93
CA GLU A 53 -12.60 13.32 4.02
C GLU A 53 -13.43 14.39 3.30
N ASP A 54 -13.35 15.62 3.79
CA ASP A 54 -13.71 16.80 3.02
C ASP A 54 -12.52 17.15 2.12
N GLU A 55 -12.83 17.30 0.83
CA GLU A 55 -12.03 17.89 -0.27
C GLU A 55 -10.94 17.01 -0.90
N ASP A 56 -11.31 16.47 -2.08
CA ASP A 56 -10.42 16.08 -3.18
C ASP A 56 -9.56 17.29 -3.59
N ASP A 57 -8.52 17.58 -2.83
CA ASP A 57 -7.35 18.24 -3.40
C ASP A 57 -6.60 17.18 -4.21
N GLU A 58 -6.40 17.43 -5.50
CA GLU A 58 -5.50 16.69 -6.38
C GLU A 58 -4.09 16.62 -5.74
N LYS A 59 -3.89 15.67 -4.82
CA LYS A 59 -2.58 15.44 -4.23
C LYS A 59 -1.73 14.69 -5.24
N ASP A 60 -0.67 15.37 -5.68
CA ASP A 60 0.49 14.74 -6.31
C ASP A 60 0.91 13.51 -5.49
N GLY A 61 1.34 12.46 -6.21
CA GLY A 61 1.51 11.11 -5.65
C GLY A 61 2.20 11.07 -4.29
N MET A 62 1.56 10.38 -3.33
CA MET A 62 1.97 10.35 -1.93
C MET A 62 3.28 9.58 -1.74
N THR A 63 4.25 10.22 -1.09
CA THR A 63 5.52 9.59 -0.68
C THR A 63 5.34 8.74 0.59
N VAL A 64 6.31 7.86 0.85
CA VAL A 64 6.34 7.04 2.06
C VAL A 64 6.32 7.89 3.33
N ASP A 65 7.07 8.99 3.35
CA ASP A 65 7.17 9.88 4.51
C ASP A 65 5.90 10.70 4.73
N GLU A 66 5.23 11.13 3.66
CA GLU A 66 3.94 11.81 3.76
C GLU A 66 2.86 10.89 4.32
N LEU A 67 2.78 9.65 3.81
CA LEU A 67 1.86 8.65 4.35
C LEU A 67 2.18 8.33 5.82
N ALA A 68 3.46 8.15 6.15
CA ALA A 68 3.87 7.90 7.53
C ALA A 68 3.51 9.07 8.47
N ARG A 69 3.67 10.31 8.00
CA ARG A 69 3.31 11.53 8.74
C ARG A 69 1.80 11.65 8.93
N GLU A 70 1.00 11.29 7.94
CA GLU A 70 -0.47 11.30 8.05
C GLU A 70 -0.98 10.24 9.03
N LEU A 71 -0.42 9.04 8.96
CA LEU A 71 -0.65 7.98 9.95
C LEU A 71 -0.27 8.46 11.36
N ASP A 72 0.88 9.12 11.50
CA ASP A 72 1.35 9.67 12.76
C ASP A 72 0.47 10.79 13.33
N ALA A 73 -0.19 11.56 12.46
CA ALA A 73 -1.10 12.64 12.83
C ALA A 73 -2.47 12.12 13.29
N THR A 74 -2.79 10.84 13.05
CA THR A 74 -4.08 10.25 13.39
C THR A 74 -4.06 9.63 14.79
N PRO A 75 -4.88 10.13 15.74
CA PRO A 75 -4.93 9.61 17.09
C PRO A 75 -5.24 8.10 17.10
N GLY A 76 -4.48 7.34 17.88
CA GLY A 76 -4.68 5.90 18.02
C GLY A 76 -3.98 5.02 16.97
N VAL A 77 -3.46 5.58 15.86
CA VAL A 77 -2.75 4.78 14.85
C VAL A 77 -1.41 4.25 15.37
N LYS A 78 -0.53 5.12 15.89
CA LYS A 78 0.77 4.74 16.46
C LYS A 78 0.72 3.56 17.43
N PRO A 79 -0.13 3.56 18.47
CA PRO A 79 -0.17 2.45 19.43
C PRO A 79 -0.69 1.15 18.80
N VAL A 80 -1.61 1.21 17.85
CA VAL A 80 -2.08 0.02 17.14
C VAL A 80 -0.96 -0.57 16.29
N LEU A 81 -0.27 0.25 15.49
CA LEU A 81 0.86 -0.21 14.69
C LEU A 81 1.96 -0.84 15.56
N ALA A 82 2.28 -0.20 16.69
CA ALA A 82 3.29 -0.70 17.61
C ALA A 82 2.94 -2.09 18.19
N ARG A 83 1.66 -2.38 18.47
CA ARG A 83 1.21 -3.72 18.93
C ARG A 83 1.48 -4.83 17.92
N HIS A 84 1.45 -4.50 16.63
CA HIS A 84 1.78 -5.43 15.55
C HIS A 84 3.28 -5.42 15.18
N GLY A 85 4.10 -4.68 15.93
CA GLY A 85 5.53 -4.54 15.68
C GLY A 85 5.83 -3.72 14.42
N LEU A 86 4.96 -2.77 14.07
CA LEU A 86 5.12 -1.88 12.92
C LEU A 86 5.32 -0.43 13.38
N THR A 87 6.15 0.29 12.64
CA THR A 87 6.16 1.76 12.65
C THR A 87 5.25 2.28 11.52
N SER A 88 4.79 3.53 11.62
CA SER A 88 4.02 4.18 10.54
C SER A 88 4.75 4.17 9.21
N ARG A 89 6.08 4.36 9.22
CA ARG A 89 6.92 4.25 8.03
C ARG A 89 6.94 2.83 7.45
N SER A 90 7.13 1.81 8.27
CA SER A 90 7.10 0.42 7.80
C SER A 90 5.72 0.02 7.25
N TYR A 91 4.65 0.53 7.87
CA TYR A 91 3.29 0.32 7.40
C TYR A 91 3.06 1.03 6.06
N ALA A 92 3.50 2.28 5.92
CA ALA A 92 3.43 3.06 4.67
C ALA A 92 4.19 2.38 3.53
N LEU A 93 5.45 1.96 3.76
CA LEU A 93 6.26 1.20 2.79
C LEU A 93 5.55 -0.06 2.33
N THR A 94 5.05 -0.85 3.28
CA THR A 94 4.35 -2.11 2.98
C THR A 94 3.08 -1.84 2.18
N THR A 95 2.34 -0.79 2.52
CA THR A 95 1.10 -0.38 1.84
C THR A 95 1.36 0.00 0.39
N LEU A 96 2.34 0.87 0.13
CA LEU A 96 2.67 1.33 -1.22
C LEU A 96 3.27 0.21 -2.09
N ALA A 97 4.12 -0.65 -1.51
CA ALA A 97 4.66 -1.81 -2.21
C ALA A 97 3.57 -2.85 -2.56
N LEU A 98 2.61 -3.08 -1.65
CA LEU A 98 1.43 -3.92 -1.90
C LEU A 98 0.55 -3.33 -2.99
N PHE A 99 0.30 -2.02 -2.94
CA PHE A 99 -0.48 -1.31 -3.95
C PHE A 99 0.18 -1.41 -5.32
N GLU A 100 1.49 -1.15 -5.46
CA GLU A 100 2.18 -1.19 -6.76
C GLU A 100 2.16 -2.60 -7.37
N ALA A 101 2.41 -3.63 -6.57
CA ALA A 101 2.38 -5.03 -7.02
C ALA A 101 0.96 -5.51 -7.34
N GLY A 102 -0.02 -5.15 -6.50
CA GLY A 102 -1.43 -5.47 -6.72
C GLY A 102 -2.01 -4.76 -7.95
N PHE A 103 -1.65 -3.49 -8.15
CA PHE A 103 -2.05 -2.71 -9.33
C PHE A 103 -1.52 -3.33 -10.63
N HIS A 104 -0.27 -3.82 -10.65
CA HIS A 104 0.24 -4.56 -11.81
C HIS A 104 -0.62 -5.79 -12.12
N LEU A 105 -0.91 -6.63 -11.12
CA LEU A 105 -1.74 -7.84 -11.30
C LEU A 105 -3.15 -7.50 -11.78
N MET A 106 -3.73 -6.41 -11.26
CA MET A 106 -5.04 -5.92 -11.69
C MET A 106 -5.03 -5.45 -13.15
N MET A 107 -3.97 -4.78 -13.58
CA MET A 107 -3.85 -4.25 -14.95
C MET A 107 -3.38 -5.30 -15.96
N GLU A 108 -2.83 -6.43 -15.51
CA GLU A 108 -2.27 -7.51 -16.34
C GLU A 108 -3.21 -7.92 -17.51
N PRO A 109 -4.52 -8.13 -17.32
CA PRO A 109 -5.46 -8.48 -18.40
C PRO A 109 -5.59 -7.40 -19.47
N SER A 110 -5.43 -6.12 -19.10
CA SER A 110 -5.59 -4.97 -19.98
C SER A 110 -4.32 -4.65 -20.80
N MET A 111 -3.19 -5.31 -20.52
CA MET A 111 -1.90 -5.00 -21.16
C MET A 111 -1.66 -5.70 -22.51
N SER A 112 -2.66 -6.38 -23.10
CA SER A 112 -2.57 -7.01 -24.45
C SER A 112 -1.27 -7.78 -24.72
N GLY A 113 -0.82 -8.61 -23.76
CA GLY A 113 0.41 -9.40 -23.87
C GLY A 113 1.72 -8.65 -23.57
N LYS A 114 1.68 -7.34 -23.31
CA LYS A 114 2.84 -6.53 -22.91
C LYS A 114 3.18 -6.65 -21.42
N ALA A 115 2.33 -7.31 -20.63
CA ALA A 115 2.54 -7.51 -19.20
C ALA A 115 3.91 -8.14 -18.89
N GLY A 116 4.33 -9.15 -19.64
CA GLY A 116 5.64 -9.78 -19.45
C GLY A 116 6.82 -8.84 -19.72
N GLN A 117 6.68 -7.93 -20.71
CA GLN A 117 7.72 -6.93 -21.00
C GLN A 117 7.77 -5.85 -19.90
N ALA A 118 6.60 -5.41 -19.42
CA ALA A 118 6.52 -4.49 -18.28
C ALA A 118 7.09 -5.12 -17.00
N LEU A 119 6.76 -6.39 -16.73
CA LEU A 119 7.31 -7.11 -15.59
C LEU A 119 8.84 -7.23 -15.68
N ALA A 120 9.38 -7.51 -16.87
CA ALA A 120 10.82 -7.64 -17.07
C ALA A 120 11.60 -6.34 -16.81
N SER A 121 10.98 -5.17 -17.06
CA SER A 121 11.61 -3.86 -16.83
C SER A 121 11.59 -3.41 -15.37
N TYR A 122 10.83 -4.06 -14.50
CA TYR A 122 10.77 -3.72 -13.08
C TYR A 122 12.01 -4.16 -12.30
N PRO A 123 12.32 -3.45 -11.20
CA PRO A 123 13.32 -3.89 -10.22
C PRO A 123 13.03 -5.30 -9.68
N PRO A 124 14.07 -6.07 -9.28
CA PRO A 124 13.90 -7.45 -8.84
C PRO A 124 12.96 -7.59 -7.64
N GLU A 125 12.95 -6.62 -6.73
CA GLU A 125 12.08 -6.61 -5.55
C GLU A 125 10.61 -6.47 -5.94
N MET A 126 10.28 -5.55 -6.83
CA MET A 126 8.91 -5.40 -7.35
C MET A 126 8.44 -6.66 -8.06
N ARG A 127 9.29 -7.31 -8.87
CA ARG A 127 8.95 -8.60 -9.51
C ARG A 127 8.69 -9.69 -8.46
N ALA A 128 9.51 -9.76 -7.42
CA ALA A 128 9.32 -10.69 -6.32
C ALA A 128 8.01 -10.42 -5.55
N ASN A 129 7.65 -9.16 -5.36
CA ASN A 129 6.38 -8.77 -4.73
C ASN A 129 5.18 -9.20 -5.57
N ILE A 130 5.21 -8.96 -6.88
CA ILE A 130 4.16 -9.41 -7.82
C ILE A 130 4.02 -10.93 -7.76
N GLU A 131 5.13 -11.66 -7.76
CA GLU A 131 5.12 -13.12 -7.69
C GLU A 131 4.64 -13.64 -6.33
N LEU A 132 4.99 -12.96 -5.23
CA LEU A 132 4.48 -13.26 -3.89
C LEU A 132 2.95 -13.17 -3.86
N LEU A 133 2.39 -12.08 -4.39
CA LEU A 133 0.94 -11.86 -4.43
C LEU A 133 0.23 -12.81 -5.40
N ARG A 134 0.83 -13.10 -6.56
CA ARG A 134 0.32 -14.10 -7.51
C ARG A 134 0.19 -15.49 -6.88
N LYS A 135 1.16 -15.90 -6.06
CA LYS A 135 1.13 -17.17 -5.32
C LYS A 135 0.21 -17.17 -4.11
N ASN A 136 -0.16 -15.98 -3.62
CA ASN A 136 -0.94 -15.81 -2.41
C ASN A 136 -2.09 -14.81 -2.65
N PRO A 137 -3.05 -15.12 -3.54
CA PRO A 137 -4.13 -14.19 -3.90
C PRO A 137 -5.00 -13.78 -2.70
N GLN A 138 -5.03 -14.58 -1.63
CA GLN A 138 -5.68 -14.21 -0.36
C GLN A 138 -5.08 -12.97 0.32
N LEU A 139 -3.87 -12.54 -0.08
CA LEU A 139 -3.22 -11.34 0.45
C LEU A 139 -3.72 -10.04 -0.21
N LEU A 140 -4.37 -10.11 -1.37
CA LEU A 140 -4.90 -8.95 -2.10
C LEU A 140 -6.21 -8.40 -1.52
N GLY A 141 -6.72 -8.99 -0.44
CA GLY A 141 -8.00 -8.64 0.15
C GLY A 141 -9.17 -9.37 -0.53
N ARG A 142 -10.08 -9.89 0.29
CA ARG A 142 -11.47 -10.19 -0.08
C ARG A 142 -12.35 -9.27 0.73
#